data_AF-A0A939U6E2-F1
#
_entry.id   AF-A0A939U6E2-F1
#
_cell.length_a   1.000
_cell.length_b   1.000
_cell.length_c   1.000
_cell.angle_alpha   90.00
_cell.angle_beta   90.00
_cell.angle_gamma   90.00
#
_symmetry.space_group_name_H-M   'P 1'
#
loop_
_entity.id
_entity.type
_entity.pdbx_description
1 polymer ?
#
loop_
_entity_poly.entity_id
_entity_poly.type
_entity_poly.pdbx_seq_one_letter_code
_entity_poly.pdbx_strand_id
1 'polypeptide(L)'
;MNKGTFKGGIHPYEGKELSMNKPTVQLLPKGDLVYPMSQHIGAPAKPVVAVGDRVLMGQIIAEAGGFVSSPIAASVSGTVKEIRPTLTVSGAMANAIVIENDNKYEPIPGLGEKRDYTKLSKQEIRDIIRDAGIVGMGGAGFPTFIKLTPKDENAITHIIVNGSECEPYLTSDYRMMLEEGDKLVDGLKIILQLFDNAEGVIAIEDNKPLAIENISKLVAGEKRIRVQVVKTKYPEGSERQLIYAVTKRKINSSMLPADAGCIVNNVDTVISIHMAVAECTPLIRRIVTVSGDAVVNCQNFCVKTGTLYSEVLEAAG
;
A
#
# COMPACT_ATOMS: atom_id res chain seq x y z
N MET A 1 18.16 29.24 4.80
CA MET A 1 18.72 29.15 3.43
C MET A 1 17.58 28.93 2.46
N ASN A 2 17.58 29.65 1.34
CA ASN A 2 16.53 29.57 0.33
C ASN A 2 16.57 28.16 -0.31
N LYS A 3 15.65 27.26 0.09
CA LYS A 3 15.59 25.84 -0.38
C LYS A 3 15.14 25.70 -1.86
N GLY A 4 14.89 26.81 -2.55
CA GLY A 4 14.40 26.81 -3.93
C GLY A 4 15.46 26.35 -4.93
N THR A 5 15.21 25.22 -5.59
CA THR A 5 16.05 24.70 -6.70
C THR A 5 15.61 25.22 -8.08
N PHE A 6 14.54 26.01 -8.15
CA PHE A 6 13.93 26.57 -9.36
C PHE A 6 13.00 27.74 -8.99
N LYS A 7 12.65 28.57 -9.98
CA LYS A 7 11.81 29.76 -9.80
C LYS A 7 10.33 29.38 -9.80
N GLY A 8 9.61 29.74 -8.74
CA GLY A 8 8.20 29.37 -8.53
C GLY A 8 8.07 27.98 -7.90
N GLY A 9 7.28 27.86 -6.83
CA GLY A 9 7.13 26.64 -6.04
C GLY A 9 6.87 26.96 -4.57
N ILE A 10 6.13 26.10 -3.89
CA ILE A 10 5.89 26.21 -2.44
C ILE A 10 6.70 25.12 -1.72
N HIS A 11 7.23 25.45 -0.55
CA HIS A 11 7.79 24.48 0.39
C HIS A 11 6.81 24.38 1.55
N PRO A 12 5.81 23.48 1.48
CA PRO A 12 4.82 23.36 2.54
C PRO A 12 5.52 22.99 3.85
N TYR A 13 4.96 23.46 4.97
CA TYR A 13 5.33 22.94 6.28
C TYR A 13 5.13 21.42 6.30
N GLU A 14 6.12 20.68 6.79
CA GLU A 14 6.11 19.22 6.70
C GLU A 14 5.14 18.59 7.71
N GLY A 15 5.03 19.12 8.93
CA GLY A 15 4.10 18.61 9.96
C GLY A 15 4.35 17.17 10.43
N LYS A 16 5.46 16.55 10.01
CA LYS A 16 5.79 15.14 10.27
C LYS A 16 6.20 14.89 11.73
N GLU A 17 6.77 15.90 12.39
CA GLU A 17 7.21 15.82 13.79
C GLU A 17 6.08 15.47 14.76
N LEU A 18 4.82 15.75 14.38
CA LEU A 18 3.63 15.48 15.19
C LEU A 18 3.40 13.97 15.41
N SER A 19 3.82 13.13 14.46
CA SER A 19 3.51 11.68 14.45
C SER A 19 4.74 10.79 14.20
N MET A 20 5.80 11.28 13.56
CA MET A 20 6.93 10.43 13.11
C MET A 20 7.67 9.68 14.21
N ASN A 21 7.72 10.24 15.42
CA ASN A 21 8.43 9.66 16.57
C ASN A 21 7.58 8.68 17.39
N LYS A 22 6.30 8.51 17.03
CA LYS A 22 5.39 7.61 17.74
C LYS A 22 5.26 6.30 16.97
N PRO A 23 5.29 5.15 17.66
CA PRO A 23 5.08 3.86 17.01
C PRO A 23 3.69 3.77 16.40
N THR A 24 3.56 2.96 15.37
CA THR A 24 2.24 2.59 14.83
C THR A 24 1.45 1.80 15.88
N VAL A 25 0.20 2.18 16.10
CA VAL A 25 -0.69 1.52 17.08
C VAL A 25 -1.70 0.65 16.34
N GLN A 26 -1.86 -0.59 16.79
CA GLN A 26 -2.95 -1.44 16.31
C GLN A 26 -4.29 -0.91 16.85
N LEU A 27 -5.22 -0.59 15.95
CA LEU A 27 -6.58 -0.21 16.31
C LEU A 27 -7.55 -1.27 15.79
N LEU A 28 -8.27 -1.90 16.70
CA LEU A 28 -9.35 -2.83 16.36
C LEU A 28 -10.66 -2.06 16.22
N PRO A 29 -11.47 -2.36 15.18
CA PRO A 29 -12.77 -1.72 14.99
C PRO A 29 -13.72 -2.06 16.14
N LYS A 30 -14.49 -1.07 16.58
CA LYS A 30 -15.55 -1.25 17.60
C LYS A 30 -16.91 -1.52 16.95
N GLY A 31 -17.14 -1.00 15.75
CA GLY A 31 -18.42 -1.05 15.05
C GLY A 31 -18.43 -1.98 13.84
N ASP A 32 -19.45 -1.77 13.00
CA ASP A 32 -19.58 -2.42 11.70
C ASP A 32 -18.47 -1.94 10.75
N LEU A 33 -17.98 -2.84 9.90
CA LEU A 33 -17.03 -2.48 8.87
C LEU A 33 -17.74 -2.29 7.53
N VAL A 34 -17.37 -1.24 6.81
CA VAL A 34 -17.97 -0.87 5.54
C VAL A 34 -16.93 -1.02 4.44
N TYR A 35 -17.22 -1.88 3.47
CA TYR A 35 -16.34 -2.18 2.34
C TYR A 35 -16.99 -1.64 1.06
N PRO A 36 -16.65 -0.42 0.60
CA PRO A 36 -17.08 0.07 -0.70
C PRO A 36 -16.56 -0.86 -1.80
N MET A 37 -17.37 -1.15 -2.81
CA MET A 37 -16.97 -1.96 -3.96
C MET A 37 -16.03 -1.21 -4.92
N SER A 38 -15.93 0.11 -4.76
CA SER A 38 -15.03 0.97 -5.54
C SER A 38 -13.85 1.41 -4.68
N GLN A 39 -12.82 0.57 -4.55
CA GLN A 39 -11.58 0.85 -3.78
C GLN A 39 -10.36 1.17 -4.67
N HIS A 40 -10.53 1.09 -5.99
CA HIS A 40 -9.49 1.26 -6.99
C HIS A 40 -10.02 2.03 -8.19
N ILE A 41 -9.12 2.50 -9.06
CA ILE A 41 -9.47 3.23 -10.29
C ILE A 41 -10.26 2.41 -11.33
N GLY A 42 -10.25 1.09 -11.16
CA GLY A 42 -10.92 0.12 -12.03
C GLY A 42 -12.44 0.02 -11.88
N ALA A 43 -13.05 -0.91 -12.63
CA ALA A 43 -14.46 -1.23 -12.50
C ALA A 43 -14.76 -1.78 -11.09
N PRO A 44 -15.82 -1.34 -10.40
CA PRO A 44 -16.14 -1.77 -9.04
C PRO A 44 -16.17 -3.29 -8.90
N ALA A 45 -15.69 -3.79 -7.76
CA ALA A 45 -15.79 -5.20 -7.40
C ALA A 45 -17.27 -5.63 -7.29
N LYS A 46 -17.53 -6.93 -7.47
CA LYS A 46 -18.88 -7.50 -7.40
C LYS A 46 -19.01 -8.32 -6.12
N PRO A 47 -19.96 -8.02 -5.23
CA PRO A 47 -20.21 -8.83 -4.05
C PRO A 47 -20.44 -10.31 -4.44
N VAL A 48 -19.81 -11.22 -3.69
CA VAL A 48 -20.02 -12.68 -3.80
C VAL A 48 -20.68 -13.27 -2.55
N VAL A 49 -21.10 -12.40 -1.63
CA VAL A 49 -21.83 -12.72 -0.40
C VAL A 49 -23.16 -11.97 -0.38
N ALA A 50 -24.14 -12.50 0.33
CA ALA A 50 -25.48 -11.94 0.50
C ALA A 50 -25.74 -11.52 1.95
N VAL A 51 -26.76 -10.68 2.17
CA VAL A 51 -27.18 -10.28 3.51
C VAL A 51 -27.59 -11.51 4.31
N GLY A 52 -27.08 -11.61 5.54
CA GLY A 52 -27.27 -12.76 6.43
C GLY A 52 -26.14 -13.81 6.36
N ASP A 53 -25.26 -13.74 5.36
CA ASP A 53 -24.13 -14.66 5.26
C ASP A 53 -23.13 -14.43 6.39
N ARG A 54 -22.64 -15.52 6.97
CA ARG A 54 -21.47 -15.50 7.85
C ARG A 54 -20.21 -15.41 7.01
N VAL A 55 -19.26 -14.56 7.41
CA VAL A 55 -17.96 -14.40 6.78
C VAL A 55 -16.83 -14.61 7.77
N LEU A 56 -15.69 -15.11 7.27
CA LEU A 56 -14.45 -15.30 8.03
C LEU A 56 -13.43 -14.21 7.69
N MET A 57 -12.50 -13.95 8.60
CA MET A 57 -11.39 -13.04 8.34
C MET A 57 -10.49 -13.60 7.23
N GLY A 58 -10.22 -12.78 6.22
CA GLY A 58 -9.47 -13.15 5.01
C GLY A 58 -10.33 -13.71 3.88
N GLN A 59 -11.63 -13.97 4.11
CA GLN A 59 -12.53 -14.47 3.06
C GLN A 59 -12.77 -13.40 1.99
N ILE A 60 -12.71 -13.79 0.71
CA ILE A 60 -13.11 -12.92 -0.39
C ILE A 60 -14.62 -12.69 -0.34
N ILE A 61 -15.02 -11.43 -0.20
CA ILE A 61 -16.41 -10.98 -0.13
C ILE A 61 -16.86 -10.27 -1.41
N ALA A 62 -15.92 -9.87 -2.26
CA ALA A 62 -16.21 -9.37 -3.59
C ALA A 62 -15.13 -9.78 -4.59
N GLU A 63 -15.52 -10.15 -5.80
CA GLU A 63 -14.64 -10.50 -6.91
C GLU A 63 -14.36 -9.30 -7.82
N ALA A 64 -13.29 -9.39 -8.63
CA ALA A 64 -12.96 -8.37 -9.61
C ALA A 64 -14.09 -8.19 -10.64
N GLY A 65 -14.58 -6.95 -10.80
CA GLY A 65 -15.71 -6.63 -11.69
C GLY A 65 -15.35 -6.39 -13.16
N GLY A 66 -14.06 -6.46 -13.51
CA GLY A 66 -13.54 -6.22 -14.86
C GLY A 66 -12.02 -6.39 -14.94
N PHE A 67 -11.43 -6.11 -16.11
CA PHE A 67 -9.99 -6.31 -16.34
C PHE A 67 -9.11 -5.46 -15.41
N VAL A 68 -9.45 -4.18 -15.25
CA VAL A 68 -8.88 -3.32 -14.21
C VAL A 68 -9.85 -3.36 -13.04
N SER A 69 -9.60 -4.22 -12.07
CA SER A 69 -10.37 -4.38 -10.83
C SER A 69 -9.58 -5.29 -9.88
N SER A 70 -9.97 -5.34 -8.60
CA SER A 70 -9.33 -6.18 -7.59
C SER A 70 -10.38 -6.79 -6.66
N PRO A 71 -10.22 -8.06 -6.22
CA PRO A 71 -11.04 -8.64 -5.17
C PRO A 71 -10.94 -7.87 -3.85
N ILE A 72 -11.93 -8.04 -2.98
CA ILE A 72 -11.95 -7.48 -1.63
C ILE A 72 -12.13 -8.62 -0.63
N ALA A 73 -11.25 -8.66 0.38
CA ALA A 73 -11.31 -9.60 1.49
C ALA A 73 -11.95 -8.96 2.73
N ALA A 74 -12.72 -9.73 3.49
CA ALA A 74 -13.17 -9.35 4.82
C ALA A 74 -11.98 -9.28 5.77
N SER A 75 -11.87 -8.20 6.54
CA SER A 75 -10.77 -8.00 7.49
C SER A 75 -11.08 -8.45 8.92
N VAL A 76 -12.33 -8.88 9.14
CA VAL A 76 -12.88 -9.45 10.37
C VAL A 76 -13.78 -10.64 10.05
N SER A 77 -14.10 -11.46 11.04
CA SER A 77 -15.23 -12.39 10.98
C SER A 77 -16.52 -11.69 11.42
N GLY A 78 -17.66 -12.15 10.93
CA GLY A 78 -18.93 -11.52 11.24
C GLY A 78 -20.07 -11.97 10.35
N THR A 79 -21.09 -11.13 10.27
CA THR A 79 -22.28 -11.36 9.42
C THR A 79 -22.45 -10.19 8.46
N VAL A 80 -22.78 -10.47 7.21
CA VAL A 80 -23.16 -9.42 6.24
C VAL A 80 -24.48 -8.82 6.68
N LYS A 81 -24.42 -7.62 7.24
CA LYS A 81 -25.56 -6.91 7.81
C LYS A 81 -26.43 -6.28 6.75
N GLU A 82 -25.80 -5.65 5.76
CA GLU A 82 -26.48 -4.99 4.64
C GLU A 82 -25.53 -4.83 3.45
N ILE A 83 -26.12 -4.68 2.26
CA ILE A 83 -25.42 -4.23 1.05
C ILE A 83 -26.14 -2.99 0.56
N ARG A 84 -25.47 -1.83 0.64
CA ARG A 84 -26.11 -0.54 0.34
C ARG A 84 -25.20 0.44 -0.38
N PRO A 85 -25.77 1.41 -1.13
CA PRO A 85 -25.00 2.54 -1.62
C PRO A 85 -24.36 3.34 -0.48
N THR A 86 -23.08 3.68 -0.63
CA THR A 86 -22.29 4.51 0.29
C THR A 86 -21.43 5.50 -0.49
N LEU A 87 -21.24 6.68 0.08
CA LEU A 87 -20.38 7.71 -0.50
C LEU A 87 -18.91 7.27 -0.42
N THR A 88 -18.22 7.32 -1.54
CA THR A 88 -16.78 7.02 -1.63
C THR A 88 -15.94 8.29 -1.54
N VAL A 89 -14.62 8.13 -1.41
CA VAL A 89 -13.66 9.26 -1.36
C VAL A 89 -13.66 10.13 -2.62
N SER A 90 -14.16 9.62 -3.75
CA SER A 90 -14.30 10.41 -4.99
C SER A 90 -15.56 11.30 -4.99
N GLY A 91 -16.41 11.20 -3.97
CA GLY A 91 -17.73 11.83 -3.93
C GLY A 91 -18.80 11.09 -4.74
N ALA A 92 -18.48 9.95 -5.35
CA ALA A 92 -19.45 9.10 -6.03
C ALA A 92 -20.10 8.08 -5.07
N MET A 93 -21.34 7.68 -5.36
CA MET A 93 -22.00 6.57 -4.69
C MET A 93 -21.54 5.24 -5.28
N ALA A 94 -21.17 4.29 -4.43
CA ALA A 94 -20.91 2.91 -4.81
C ALA A 94 -21.59 1.96 -3.81
N ASN A 95 -22.01 0.78 -4.26
CA ASN A 95 -22.45 -0.25 -3.32
C ASN A 95 -21.31 -0.59 -2.37
N ALA A 96 -21.66 -0.85 -1.11
CA ALA A 96 -20.76 -1.30 -0.07
C ALA A 96 -21.38 -2.48 0.66
N ILE A 97 -20.52 -3.44 1.03
CA ILE A 97 -20.89 -4.52 1.95
C ILE A 97 -20.63 -4.00 3.36
N VAL A 98 -21.61 -4.12 4.23
CA VAL A 98 -21.47 -3.79 5.66
C VAL A 98 -21.46 -5.09 6.44
N ILE A 99 -20.39 -5.32 7.20
CA ILE A 99 -20.21 -6.50 8.03
C ILE A 99 -20.32 -6.09 9.50
N GLU A 100 -21.27 -6.71 10.19
CA GLU A 100 -21.34 -6.67 11.66
C GLU A 100 -20.21 -7.54 12.22
N ASN A 101 -19.26 -6.91 12.91
CA ASN A 101 -18.10 -7.58 13.46
C ASN A 101 -18.48 -8.43 14.68
N ASP A 102 -18.22 -9.75 14.63
CA ASP A 102 -18.50 -10.65 15.75
C ASP A 102 -17.40 -10.63 16.84
N ASN A 103 -16.32 -9.89 16.60
CA ASN A 103 -15.14 -9.75 17.46
C ASN A 103 -14.39 -11.07 17.74
N LYS A 104 -14.68 -12.15 16.99
CA LYS A 104 -13.99 -13.43 17.14
C LYS A 104 -12.72 -13.52 16.29
N TYR A 105 -12.66 -12.74 15.20
CA TYR A 105 -11.58 -12.75 14.23
C TYR A 105 -11.23 -14.16 13.72
N GLU A 106 -12.25 -15.01 13.54
CA GLU A 106 -12.08 -16.38 13.06
C GLU A 106 -11.56 -16.35 11.62
N PRO A 107 -10.34 -16.89 11.37
CA PRO A 107 -9.71 -16.81 10.06
C PRO A 107 -10.20 -17.91 9.11
N ILE A 108 -10.10 -17.65 7.81
CA ILE A 108 -10.10 -18.74 6.83
C ILE A 108 -8.93 -19.72 7.10
N PRO A 109 -9.05 -21.01 6.77
CA PRO A 109 -7.93 -21.95 6.86
C PRO A 109 -6.71 -21.43 6.07
N GLY A 110 -5.53 -21.52 6.67
CA GLY A 110 -4.27 -21.12 6.04
C GLY A 110 -3.92 -19.62 6.13
N LEU A 111 -4.80 -18.78 6.69
CA LEU A 111 -4.48 -17.36 6.90
C LEU A 111 -3.26 -17.22 7.84
N GLY A 112 -2.24 -16.49 7.41
CA GLY A 112 -1.02 -16.30 8.21
C GLY A 112 0.00 -17.44 8.11
N GLU A 113 -0.31 -18.53 7.39
CA GLU A 113 0.64 -19.62 7.22
C GLU A 113 1.82 -19.18 6.36
N LYS A 114 3.04 -19.49 6.82
CA LYS A 114 4.24 -19.14 6.09
C LYS A 114 4.40 -19.99 4.85
N ARG A 115 4.73 -19.34 3.74
CA ARG A 115 4.97 -19.94 2.43
C ARG A 115 6.36 -19.56 1.95
N ASP A 116 7.10 -20.54 1.46
CA ASP A 116 8.38 -20.31 0.81
C ASP A 116 8.15 -19.76 -0.60
N TYR A 117 8.19 -18.44 -0.72
CA TYR A 117 7.95 -17.75 -1.99
C TYR A 117 9.00 -18.07 -3.06
N THR A 118 10.20 -18.55 -2.67
CA THR A 118 11.29 -18.85 -3.62
C THR A 118 10.99 -20.06 -4.52
N LYS A 119 9.99 -20.86 -4.15
CA LYS A 119 9.53 -22.03 -4.91
C LYS A 119 8.38 -21.72 -5.87
N LEU A 120 7.84 -20.50 -5.82
CA LEU A 120 6.72 -20.10 -6.65
C LEU A 120 7.20 -19.66 -8.04
N SER A 121 6.43 -20.01 -9.05
CA SER A 121 6.58 -19.44 -10.39
C SER A 121 6.16 -17.97 -10.43
N LYS A 122 6.63 -17.23 -11.44
CA LYS A 122 6.21 -15.84 -11.68
C LYS A 122 4.69 -15.69 -11.78
N GLN A 123 4.02 -16.67 -12.40
CA GLN A 123 2.57 -16.65 -12.56
C GLN A 123 1.86 -16.87 -11.22
N GLU A 124 2.29 -17.84 -10.40
CA GLU A 124 1.73 -18.06 -9.06
C GLU A 124 1.86 -16.82 -8.18
N ILE A 125 3.02 -16.13 -8.21
CA ILE A 125 3.21 -14.87 -7.47
C ILE A 125 2.17 -13.82 -7.90
N ARG A 126 1.97 -13.63 -9.21
CA ARG A 126 0.98 -12.67 -9.74
C ARG A 126 -0.45 -13.04 -9.37
N ASP A 127 -0.78 -14.32 -9.44
CA ASP A 127 -2.10 -14.84 -9.09
C ASP A 127 -2.37 -14.62 -7.60
N ILE A 128 -1.41 -14.91 -6.73
CA ILE A 128 -1.54 -14.64 -5.28
C ILE A 128 -1.72 -13.14 -5.03
N ILE A 129 -0.95 -12.26 -5.67
CA ILE A 129 -1.09 -10.80 -5.52
C ILE A 129 -2.48 -10.32 -5.98
N ARG A 130 -2.99 -10.88 -7.10
CA ARG A 130 -4.34 -10.59 -7.61
C ARG A 130 -5.40 -11.05 -6.62
N ASP A 131 -5.34 -12.32 -6.20
CA ASP A 131 -6.37 -12.96 -5.39
C ASP A 131 -6.37 -12.41 -3.95
N ALA A 132 -5.23 -11.93 -3.46
CA ALA A 132 -5.09 -11.20 -2.20
C ALA A 132 -5.70 -9.79 -2.23
N GLY A 133 -6.15 -9.32 -3.40
CA GLY A 133 -6.81 -8.02 -3.52
C GLY A 133 -5.88 -6.81 -3.42
N ILE A 134 -4.57 -6.97 -3.69
CA ILE A 134 -3.61 -5.90 -3.47
C ILE A 134 -3.78 -4.78 -4.50
N VAL A 135 -4.02 -3.57 -3.99
CA VAL A 135 -4.07 -2.33 -4.76
C VAL A 135 -2.94 -1.38 -4.32
N GLY A 136 -2.55 -0.45 -5.19
CA GLY A 136 -1.52 0.53 -4.91
C GLY A 136 -1.92 1.51 -3.80
N MET A 137 -1.25 1.43 -2.65
CA MET A 137 -1.56 2.20 -1.44
C MET A 137 -0.90 3.59 -1.39
N GLY A 138 -0.30 4.04 -2.50
CA GLY A 138 0.19 5.42 -2.64
C GLY A 138 -0.91 6.45 -2.97
N GLY A 139 -2.16 6.02 -3.16
CA GLY A 139 -3.32 6.91 -3.30
C GLY A 139 -4.28 6.55 -4.44
N ALA A 140 -3.76 6.27 -5.64
CA ALA A 140 -4.60 6.01 -6.82
C ALA A 140 -5.34 4.65 -6.80
N GLY A 141 -4.91 3.71 -5.96
CA GLY A 141 -5.54 2.39 -5.84
C GLY A 141 -5.44 1.55 -7.10
N PHE A 142 -4.40 1.67 -7.93
CA PHE A 142 -4.27 0.83 -9.13
C PHE A 142 -4.02 -0.65 -8.75
N PRO A 143 -4.72 -1.65 -9.31
CA PRO A 143 -4.49 -3.06 -8.97
C PRO A 143 -3.03 -3.47 -9.20
N THR A 144 -2.39 -3.96 -8.16
CA THR A 144 -0.94 -4.16 -8.13
C THR A 144 -0.50 -5.29 -9.08
N PHE A 145 -1.29 -6.35 -9.22
CA PHE A 145 -0.97 -7.45 -10.14
C PHE A 145 -0.86 -6.98 -11.60
N ILE A 146 -1.70 -6.02 -12.02
CA ILE A 146 -1.66 -5.46 -13.37
C ILE A 146 -0.36 -4.67 -13.57
N LYS A 147 0.03 -3.90 -12.56
CA LYS A 147 1.30 -3.15 -12.58
C LYS A 147 2.52 -4.07 -12.67
N LEU A 148 2.42 -5.27 -12.11
CA LEU A 148 3.45 -6.32 -12.13
C LEU A 148 3.33 -7.29 -13.33
N THR A 149 2.47 -6.98 -14.30
CA THR A 149 2.29 -7.75 -15.54
C THR A 149 2.48 -6.82 -16.75
N PRO A 150 3.69 -6.27 -16.95
CA PRO A 150 3.98 -5.48 -18.14
C PRO A 150 3.93 -6.35 -19.39
N LYS A 151 3.79 -5.72 -20.57
CA LYS A 151 3.79 -6.41 -21.86
C LYS A 151 5.10 -7.17 -22.13
N ASP A 152 6.23 -6.63 -21.66
CA ASP A 152 7.54 -7.24 -21.74
C ASP A 152 8.23 -7.14 -20.38
N GLU A 153 8.42 -8.29 -19.73
CA GLU A 153 9.11 -8.39 -18.44
C GLU A 153 10.60 -8.07 -18.56
N ASN A 154 11.22 -8.39 -19.70
CA ASN A 154 12.66 -8.23 -19.91
C ASN A 154 13.06 -6.76 -20.08
N ALA A 155 12.12 -5.91 -20.52
CA ALA A 155 12.29 -4.48 -20.63
C ALA A 155 12.35 -3.77 -19.26
N ILE A 156 11.88 -4.41 -18.19
CA ILE A 156 11.91 -3.83 -16.85
C ILE A 156 13.32 -3.96 -16.27
N THR A 157 13.90 -2.81 -15.94
CA THR A 157 15.25 -2.70 -15.39
C THR A 157 15.26 -2.12 -13.97
N HIS A 158 14.16 -1.49 -13.53
CA HIS A 158 14.07 -0.88 -12.21
C HIS A 158 12.71 -1.16 -11.54
N ILE A 159 12.76 -1.71 -10.33
CA ILE A 159 11.63 -1.75 -9.39
C ILE A 159 11.91 -0.71 -8.31
N ILE A 160 11.19 0.40 -8.37
CA ILE A 160 11.36 1.54 -7.46
C ILE A 160 10.33 1.42 -6.33
N VAL A 161 10.80 1.37 -5.09
CA VAL A 161 9.95 1.56 -3.92
C VAL A 161 9.93 3.04 -3.59
N ASN A 162 8.74 3.64 -3.61
CA ASN A 162 8.52 5.03 -3.27
C ASN A 162 8.37 5.18 -1.75
N GLY A 163 9.49 5.45 -1.07
CA GLY A 163 9.57 5.87 0.33
C GLY A 163 9.72 7.39 0.49
N SER A 164 9.34 8.17 -0.54
CA SER A 164 9.46 9.62 -0.50
C SER A 164 8.49 10.22 0.51
N GLU A 165 7.20 9.85 0.46
CA GLU A 165 6.15 10.38 1.33
C GLU A 165 6.26 11.92 1.48
N CYS A 166 6.19 12.63 0.35
CA CYS A 166 6.45 14.07 0.27
C CYS A 166 5.23 14.93 0.67
N GLU A 167 4.08 14.30 0.89
CA GLU A 167 2.87 14.92 1.40
C GLU A 167 3.07 15.38 2.86
N PRO A 168 2.64 16.61 3.21
CA PRO A 168 2.63 17.06 4.59
C PRO A 168 1.86 16.11 5.51
N TYR A 169 2.27 16.08 6.78
CA TYR A 169 1.69 15.32 7.89
C TYR A 169 1.80 13.80 7.81
N LEU A 170 1.82 13.20 6.62
CA LEU A 170 1.90 11.75 6.47
C LEU A 170 3.22 11.22 7.02
N THR A 171 3.16 10.14 7.80
CA THR A 171 4.35 9.44 8.33
C THR A 171 4.19 7.92 8.32
N SER A 172 3.13 7.39 7.70
CA SER A 172 2.83 5.96 7.64
C SER A 172 3.93 5.15 6.95
N ASP A 173 4.41 5.58 5.79
CA ASP A 173 5.46 4.86 5.06
C ASP A 173 6.80 5.00 5.77
N TYR A 174 7.06 6.16 6.36
CA TYR A 174 8.24 6.36 7.22
C TYR A 174 8.25 5.37 8.39
N ARG A 175 7.13 5.23 9.12
CA ARG A 175 7.02 4.25 10.21
C ARG A 175 7.18 2.82 9.71
N MET A 176 6.59 2.47 8.57
CA MET A 176 6.74 1.12 8.01
C MET A 176 8.19 0.82 7.58
N MET A 177 8.96 1.79 7.09
CA MET A 177 10.40 1.60 6.84
C MET A 177 11.22 1.39 8.12
N LEU A 178 10.75 1.86 9.28
CA LEU A 178 11.41 1.65 10.57
C LEU A 178 10.98 0.34 11.24
N GLU A 179 9.68 0.06 11.23
CA GLU A 179 9.05 -1.01 12.00
C GLU A 179 8.96 -2.32 11.22
N GLU A 180 8.84 -2.23 9.89
CA GLU A 180 8.55 -3.35 8.99
C GLU A 180 9.54 -3.41 7.81
N GLY A 181 10.76 -2.91 8.03
CA GLY A 181 11.83 -2.86 7.02
C GLY A 181 12.18 -4.24 6.45
N ASP A 182 12.17 -5.29 7.27
CA ASP A 182 12.43 -6.66 6.82
C ASP A 182 11.38 -7.12 5.80
N LYS A 183 10.10 -6.92 6.12
CA LYS A 183 8.98 -7.25 5.22
C LYS A 183 9.03 -6.43 3.94
N LEU A 184 9.48 -5.18 4.02
CA LEU A 184 9.69 -4.33 2.84
C LEU A 184 10.75 -4.91 1.91
N VAL A 185 11.90 -5.30 2.46
CA VAL A 185 13.00 -5.90 1.68
C VAL A 185 12.58 -7.25 1.10
N ASP A 186 11.93 -8.12 1.87
CA ASP A 186 11.44 -9.40 1.37
C ASP A 186 10.34 -9.24 0.32
N GLY A 187 9.43 -8.27 0.48
CA GLY A 187 8.45 -7.92 -0.54
C GLY A 187 9.11 -7.47 -1.85
N LEU A 188 10.17 -6.68 -1.76
CA LEU A 188 10.94 -6.26 -2.94
C LEU A 188 11.66 -7.46 -3.60
N LYS A 189 12.17 -8.41 -2.82
CA LYS A 189 12.76 -9.66 -3.34
C LYS A 189 11.74 -10.50 -4.09
N ILE A 190 10.52 -10.63 -3.58
CA ILE A 190 9.41 -11.28 -4.28
C ILE A 190 9.14 -10.59 -5.63
N ILE A 191 9.08 -9.26 -5.67
CA ILE A 191 8.87 -8.54 -6.93
C ILE A 191 10.03 -8.75 -7.90
N LEU A 192 11.28 -8.77 -7.42
CA LEU A 192 12.46 -8.97 -8.27
C LEU A 192 12.54 -10.37 -8.90
N GLN A 193 11.88 -11.38 -8.32
CA GLN A 193 11.73 -12.70 -8.96
C GLN A 193 10.87 -12.66 -10.23
N LEU A 194 10.02 -11.64 -10.39
CA LEU A 194 9.23 -11.45 -11.60
C LEU A 194 10.07 -10.88 -12.76
N PHE A 195 11.16 -10.17 -12.46
CA PHE A 195 11.89 -9.35 -13.44
C PHE A 195 13.40 -9.61 -13.35
N ASP A 196 13.92 -10.55 -14.16
CA ASP A 196 15.30 -11.03 -14.06
C ASP A 196 16.36 -9.94 -14.27
N ASN A 197 16.05 -8.95 -15.11
CA ASN A 197 16.95 -7.85 -15.48
C ASN A 197 16.88 -6.63 -14.56
N ALA A 198 16.01 -6.64 -13.54
CA ALA A 198 15.74 -5.45 -12.74
C ALA A 198 16.66 -5.31 -11.52
N GLU A 199 16.98 -4.08 -11.13
CA GLU A 199 17.39 -3.77 -9.75
C GLU A 199 16.22 -3.20 -8.95
N GLY A 200 16.23 -3.45 -7.64
CA GLY A 200 15.35 -2.85 -6.66
C GLY A 200 15.96 -1.58 -6.10
N VAL A 201 15.22 -0.47 -6.14
CA VAL A 201 15.68 0.82 -5.61
C VAL A 201 14.68 1.34 -4.60
N ILE A 202 15.08 1.44 -3.34
CA ILE A 202 14.27 2.06 -2.29
C ILE A 202 14.61 3.54 -2.23
N ALA A 203 13.74 4.38 -2.78
CA ALA A 203 13.96 5.82 -2.89
C ALA A 203 13.40 6.53 -1.64
N ILE A 204 14.29 7.14 -0.85
CA ILE A 204 13.96 7.74 0.46
C ILE A 204 14.44 9.19 0.46
N GLU A 205 13.61 10.12 0.92
CA GLU A 205 14.00 11.54 1.05
C GLU A 205 15.08 11.76 2.11
N ASP A 206 15.96 12.74 1.88
CA ASP A 206 17.07 13.12 2.78
C ASP A 206 16.63 13.60 4.17
N ASN A 207 15.36 13.96 4.38
CA ASN A 207 14.78 14.28 5.69
C ASN A 207 14.47 13.05 6.57
N LYS A 208 14.71 11.81 6.09
CA LYS A 208 14.40 10.56 6.82
C LYS A 208 15.67 9.75 7.18
N PRO A 209 16.65 10.30 7.91
CA PRO A 209 17.95 9.66 8.14
C PRO A 209 17.84 8.30 8.83
N LEU A 210 16.92 8.14 9.79
CA LEU A 210 16.71 6.86 10.47
C LEU A 210 16.18 5.75 9.55
N ALA A 211 15.28 6.10 8.61
CA ALA A 211 14.79 5.13 7.63
C ALA A 211 15.90 4.78 6.63
N ILE A 212 16.68 5.76 6.18
CA ILE A 212 17.85 5.53 5.33
C ILE A 212 18.83 4.58 6.02
N GLU A 213 19.18 4.84 7.29
CA GLU A 213 20.08 4.00 8.07
C GLU A 213 19.53 2.57 8.22
N ASN A 214 18.27 2.44 8.65
CA ASN A 214 17.64 1.14 8.88
C ASN A 214 17.63 0.29 7.60
N ILE A 215 17.06 0.84 6.52
CA ILE A 215 16.94 0.10 5.26
C ILE A 215 18.32 -0.17 4.65
N SER A 216 19.28 0.76 4.74
CA SER A 216 20.64 0.52 4.24
C SER A 216 21.32 -0.66 4.93
N LYS A 217 21.10 -0.85 6.23
CA LYS A 217 21.60 -2.03 6.96
C LYS A 217 20.96 -3.32 6.45
N LEU A 218 19.63 -3.31 6.26
CA LEU A 218 18.88 -4.49 5.81
C LEU A 218 19.26 -4.93 4.39
N VAL A 219 19.60 -4.01 3.50
CA VAL A 219 19.96 -4.32 2.11
C VAL A 219 21.46 -4.50 1.89
N ALA A 220 22.31 -4.38 2.92
CA ALA A 220 23.76 -4.41 2.77
C ALA A 220 24.30 -5.71 2.13
N GLY A 221 23.59 -6.83 2.31
CA GLY A 221 23.93 -8.12 1.69
C GLY A 221 23.22 -8.40 0.36
N GLU A 222 22.29 -7.55 -0.06
CA GLU A 222 21.45 -7.78 -1.24
C GLU A 222 22.12 -7.24 -2.51
N LYS A 223 22.42 -8.12 -3.47
CA LYS A 223 23.17 -7.75 -4.68
C LYS A 223 22.39 -6.88 -5.66
N ARG A 224 21.06 -6.98 -5.63
CA ARG A 224 20.14 -6.35 -6.59
C ARG A 224 19.29 -5.27 -5.94
N ILE A 225 19.48 -4.94 -4.66
CA ILE A 225 18.69 -3.95 -3.95
C ILE A 225 19.61 -2.87 -3.40
N ARG A 226 19.22 -1.60 -3.59
CA ARG A 226 19.95 -0.46 -3.02
C ARG A 226 18.99 0.62 -2.52
N VAL A 227 19.47 1.41 -1.56
CA VAL A 227 18.82 2.65 -1.16
C VAL A 227 19.29 3.80 -2.06
N GLN A 228 18.36 4.63 -2.53
CA GLN A 228 18.65 5.88 -3.20
C GLN A 228 18.11 7.03 -2.36
N VAL A 229 19.01 7.86 -1.84
CA VAL A 229 18.60 9.11 -1.21
C VAL A 229 18.16 10.10 -2.30
N VAL A 230 16.96 10.66 -2.14
CA VAL A 230 16.39 11.69 -3.01
C VAL A 230 16.17 12.99 -2.23
N LYS A 231 15.90 14.09 -2.94
CA LYS A 231 15.78 15.41 -2.29
C LYS A 231 14.41 15.55 -1.62
N THR A 232 14.36 16.09 -0.41
CA THR A 232 13.09 16.49 0.20
C THR A 232 12.46 17.64 -0.57
N LYS A 233 11.43 17.33 -1.37
CA LYS A 233 10.78 18.31 -2.24
C LYS A 233 9.40 17.81 -2.65
N TYR A 234 8.38 18.67 -2.62
CA TYR A 234 7.11 18.33 -3.25
C TYR A 234 7.12 18.72 -4.74
N PRO A 235 6.68 17.86 -5.68
CA PRO A 235 6.20 16.47 -5.53
C PRO A 235 7.26 15.43 -5.96
N GLU A 236 8.37 15.25 -5.23
CA GLU A 236 9.43 14.27 -5.53
C GLU A 236 8.86 12.84 -5.58
N GLY A 237 7.91 12.55 -4.68
CA GLY A 237 7.17 11.29 -4.63
C GLY A 237 6.20 11.06 -5.78
N SER A 238 5.96 12.04 -6.66
CA SER A 238 5.22 11.81 -7.91
C SER A 238 5.98 10.82 -8.78
N GLU A 239 5.25 9.87 -9.37
CA GLU A 239 5.84 8.75 -10.12
C GLU A 239 6.83 9.20 -11.21
N ARG A 240 6.54 10.27 -11.96
CA ARG A 240 7.43 10.77 -13.02
C ARG A 240 8.71 11.40 -12.47
N GLN A 241 8.58 12.09 -11.33
CA GLN A 241 9.65 12.83 -10.68
C GLN A 241 10.60 11.84 -10.02
N LEU A 242 10.05 10.83 -9.34
CA LEU A 242 10.82 9.78 -8.71
C LEU A 242 11.58 8.93 -9.75
N ILE A 243 10.94 8.56 -10.87
CA ILE A 243 11.62 7.87 -11.98
C ILE A 243 12.79 8.70 -12.48
N TYR A 244 12.59 10.01 -12.70
CA TYR A 244 13.68 10.89 -13.13
C TYR A 244 14.77 11.03 -12.05
N ALA A 245 14.41 11.16 -10.78
CA ALA A 245 15.35 11.28 -9.67
C ALA A 245 16.29 10.06 -9.62
N VAL A 246 15.71 8.85 -9.73
CA VAL A 246 16.42 7.56 -9.66
C VAL A 246 17.18 7.23 -10.94
N THR A 247 16.55 7.38 -12.11
CA THR A 247 17.05 6.81 -13.38
C THR A 247 17.49 7.84 -14.41
N LYS A 248 17.15 9.13 -14.20
CA LYS A 248 17.25 10.22 -15.19
C LYS A 248 16.41 10.03 -16.46
N ARG A 249 15.59 8.98 -16.53
CA ARG A 249 14.61 8.76 -17.61
C ARG A 249 13.43 9.71 -17.43
N LYS A 250 12.86 10.17 -18.54
CA LYS A 250 11.69 11.05 -18.55
C LYS A 250 10.50 10.31 -19.13
N ILE A 251 9.35 10.44 -18.48
CA ILE A 251 8.06 9.99 -19.00
C ILE A 251 7.14 11.19 -19.16
N ASN A 252 6.37 11.19 -20.25
CA ASN A 252 5.35 12.22 -20.52
C ASN A 252 3.97 11.73 -20.07
N SER A 253 2.91 12.47 -20.41
CA SER A 253 1.54 12.14 -19.99
C SER A 253 0.90 10.94 -20.67
N SER A 254 1.42 10.51 -21.84
CA SER A 254 0.91 9.34 -22.56
C SER A 254 1.71 8.07 -22.29
N MET A 255 2.81 8.15 -21.53
CA MET A 255 3.64 7.00 -21.18
C MET A 255 3.30 6.47 -19.79
N LEU A 256 3.35 5.15 -19.66
CA LEU A 256 3.38 4.45 -18.40
C LEU A 256 4.83 4.30 -17.91
N PRO A 257 5.06 4.11 -16.59
CA PRO A 257 6.38 3.80 -16.04
C PRO A 257 7.10 2.64 -16.76
N ALA A 258 6.33 1.61 -17.13
CA ALA A 258 6.85 0.43 -17.82
C ALA A 258 7.48 0.78 -19.18
N ASP A 259 6.99 1.83 -19.87
CA ASP A 259 7.56 2.31 -21.13
C ASP A 259 8.97 2.92 -20.93
N ALA A 260 9.30 3.33 -19.71
CA ALA A 260 10.64 3.72 -19.30
C ALA A 260 11.42 2.60 -18.60
N GLY A 261 10.95 1.35 -18.66
CA GLY A 261 11.58 0.20 -18.02
C GLY A 261 11.52 0.23 -16.50
N CYS A 262 10.53 0.91 -15.92
CA CYS A 262 10.37 1.13 -14.48
C CYS A 262 9.02 0.64 -13.98
N ILE A 263 8.99 0.11 -12.76
CA ILE A 263 7.77 -0.11 -11.99
C ILE A 263 7.95 0.60 -10.65
N VAL A 264 6.96 1.39 -10.23
CA VAL A 264 7.03 2.14 -8.96
C VAL A 264 5.96 1.64 -7.97
N ASN A 265 6.32 1.16 -6.79
CA ASN A 265 5.37 0.72 -5.78
C ASN A 265 5.55 1.52 -4.48
N ASN A 266 4.46 1.81 -3.79
CA ASN A 266 4.50 2.42 -2.46
C ASN A 266 5.03 1.41 -1.42
N VAL A 267 5.63 1.90 -0.32
CA VAL A 267 6.21 1.07 0.77
C VAL A 267 5.21 0.04 1.29
N ASP A 268 4.02 0.46 1.74
CA ASP A 268 3.04 -0.46 2.33
C ASP A 268 2.51 -1.46 1.28
N THR A 269 2.52 -1.08 -0.02
CA THR A 269 2.12 -1.98 -1.12
C THR A 269 3.10 -3.15 -1.25
N VAL A 270 4.40 -2.86 -1.15
CA VAL A 270 5.46 -3.88 -1.20
C VAL A 270 5.40 -4.79 0.03
N ILE A 271 5.16 -4.22 1.21
CA ILE A 271 4.95 -5.01 2.44
C ILE A 271 3.71 -5.90 2.30
N SER A 272 2.62 -5.40 1.71
CA SER A 272 1.41 -6.21 1.49
C SER A 272 1.63 -7.35 0.49
N ILE A 273 2.52 -7.17 -0.51
CA ILE A 273 2.95 -8.27 -1.39
C ILE A 273 3.66 -9.35 -0.58
N HIS A 274 4.57 -8.97 0.33
CA HIS A 274 5.20 -9.95 1.23
C HIS A 274 4.17 -10.70 2.06
N MET A 275 3.25 -9.98 2.70
CA MET A 275 2.21 -10.59 3.54
C MET A 275 1.34 -11.57 2.75
N ALA A 276 0.97 -11.26 1.50
CA ALA A 276 0.17 -12.16 0.69
C ALA A 276 0.96 -13.40 0.22
N VAL A 277 2.17 -13.19 -0.31
CA VAL A 277 2.92 -14.24 -1.00
C VAL A 277 3.68 -15.14 -0.02
N ALA A 278 4.21 -14.57 1.07
CA ALA A 278 5.01 -15.29 2.05
C ALA A 278 4.26 -15.60 3.36
N GLU A 279 3.24 -14.82 3.72
CA GLU A 279 2.48 -14.99 4.98
C GLU A 279 0.99 -15.32 4.75
N CYS A 280 0.60 -15.68 3.52
CA CYS A 280 -0.77 -16.05 3.14
C CYS A 280 -1.84 -15.10 3.71
N THR A 281 -1.56 -13.80 3.74
CA THR A 281 -2.45 -12.78 4.32
C THR A 281 -2.87 -11.78 3.23
N PRO A 282 -4.16 -11.75 2.85
CA PRO A 282 -4.66 -10.82 1.85
C PRO A 282 -4.67 -9.37 2.38
N LEU A 283 -5.04 -8.41 1.53
CA LEU A 283 -5.13 -7.00 1.92
C LEU A 283 -6.31 -6.76 2.88
N ILE A 284 -6.03 -6.89 4.18
CA ILE A 284 -7.01 -6.74 5.27
C ILE A 284 -6.63 -5.66 6.29
N ARG A 285 -5.52 -4.94 6.06
CA ARG A 285 -5.08 -3.83 6.89
C ARG A 285 -4.70 -2.60 6.07
N ARG A 286 -4.69 -1.44 6.72
CA ARG A 286 -4.12 -0.20 6.19
C ARG A 286 -3.41 0.56 7.31
N ILE A 287 -2.28 1.18 7.00
CA ILE A 287 -1.65 2.16 7.90
C ILE A 287 -2.20 3.55 7.59
N VAL A 288 -2.69 4.25 8.61
CA VAL A 288 -3.29 5.58 8.49
C VAL A 288 -2.60 6.54 9.44
N THR A 289 -2.05 7.63 8.90
CA THR A 289 -1.60 8.76 9.72
C THR A 289 -2.80 9.64 10.07
N VAL A 290 -3.03 9.87 11.37
CA VAL A 290 -3.97 10.87 11.87
C VAL A 290 -3.15 11.99 12.48
N SER A 291 -3.28 13.20 11.94
CA SER A 291 -2.49 14.35 12.37
C SER A 291 -3.17 15.67 12.03
N GLY A 292 -2.60 16.78 12.49
CA GLY A 292 -3.12 18.14 12.32
C GLY A 292 -3.49 18.78 13.66
N ASP A 293 -3.70 20.09 13.62
CA ASP A 293 -3.87 20.92 14.83
C ASP A 293 -5.14 20.59 15.63
N ALA A 294 -6.13 19.96 14.99
CA ALA A 294 -7.39 19.55 15.62
C ALA A 294 -7.34 18.13 16.22
N VAL A 295 -6.20 17.44 16.15
CA VAL A 295 -6.04 16.06 16.63
C VAL A 295 -5.24 16.06 17.92
N VAL A 296 -5.80 15.51 19.01
CA VAL A 296 -5.13 15.51 20.32
C VAL A 296 -3.88 14.62 20.30
N ASN A 297 -3.99 13.42 19.75
CA ASN A 297 -2.92 12.42 19.69
C ASN A 297 -2.58 12.09 18.24
N CYS A 298 -1.83 12.98 17.58
CA CYS A 298 -1.29 12.72 16.25
C CYS A 298 -0.45 11.41 16.26
N GLN A 299 -0.80 10.41 15.45
CA GLN A 299 -0.14 9.08 15.43
C GLN A 299 -0.46 8.31 14.14
N ASN A 300 0.24 7.20 13.91
CA ASN A 300 -0.09 6.22 12.88
C ASN A 300 -0.87 5.04 13.48
N PHE A 301 -1.94 4.62 12.79
CA PHE A 301 -2.75 3.48 13.19
C PHE A 301 -2.68 2.37 12.14
N CYS A 302 -2.49 1.14 12.57
CA CYS A 302 -2.75 -0.05 11.77
C CYS A 302 -4.21 -0.44 11.99
N VAL A 303 -5.06 -0.18 11.00
CA VAL A 303 -6.50 -0.42 11.05
C VAL A 303 -6.90 -1.58 10.14
N LYS A 304 -8.02 -2.23 10.44
CA LYS A 304 -8.64 -3.20 9.54
C LYS A 304 -9.26 -2.48 8.34
N THR A 305 -9.15 -3.05 7.14
CA THR A 305 -9.83 -2.47 5.97
C THR A 305 -11.34 -2.44 6.22
N GLY A 306 -11.99 -1.30 5.97
CA GLY A 306 -13.41 -1.10 6.25
C GLY A 306 -13.73 -0.50 7.62
N THR A 307 -12.75 -0.29 8.51
CA THR A 307 -12.94 0.53 9.71
C THR A 307 -13.36 1.96 9.33
N LEU A 308 -14.34 2.52 10.04
CA LEU A 308 -14.84 3.86 9.79
C LEU A 308 -13.80 4.93 10.17
N TYR A 309 -13.64 5.96 9.35
CA TYR A 309 -12.74 7.08 9.65
C TYR A 309 -13.06 7.77 10.97
N SER A 310 -14.34 7.83 11.36
CA SER A 310 -14.77 8.38 12.65
C SER A 310 -14.16 7.63 13.84
N GLU A 311 -14.06 6.30 13.76
CA GLU A 311 -13.45 5.48 14.82
C GLU A 311 -11.95 5.73 14.92
N VAL A 312 -11.27 5.89 13.77
CA VAL A 312 -9.83 6.18 13.73
C VAL A 312 -9.54 7.57 14.30
N LEU A 313 -10.39 8.56 14.00
CA LEU A 313 -10.27 9.90 14.55
C LEU A 313 -10.57 9.93 16.06
N GLU A 314 -11.62 9.24 16.52
CA GLU A 314 -11.95 9.10 17.96
C GLU A 314 -10.79 8.48 18.73
N ALA A 315 -10.13 7.47 18.17
CA ALA A 315 -8.96 6.85 18.79
C ALA A 315 -7.76 7.81 18.92
N ALA A 316 -7.70 8.85 18.11
CA ALA A 316 -6.70 9.90 18.19
C ALA A 316 -7.06 11.01 19.18
N GLY A 317 -8.26 11.01 19.77
CA GLY A 317 -8.70 12.00 20.76
C GLY A 317 -9.21 13.30 20.14
#